data_AF-A0A8C5LTY5-F1
#
_entry.id   AF-A0A8C5LTY5-F1
#
_cell.length_a   1.000
_cell.length_b   1.000
_cell.length_c   1.000
_cell.angle_alpha   90.00
_cell.angle_beta   90.00
_cell.angle_gamma   90.00
#
_symmetry.space_group_name_H-M   'P 1'
#
loop_
_entity.id
_entity.type
_entity.pdbx_description
1 polymer ?
#
loop_
_entity_poly.entity_id
_entity_poly.type
_entity_poly.pdbx_seq_one_letter_code
_entity_poly.pdbx_strand_id
1 'polypeptide(L)'
;MGKSNKTPGAQKTQGPDRASDTPSLRRFLVGPLDLPAGPPDKMAAEEVRTQTDPEPSMLNPSPSHSEANTSIDPAVWLPLLRNLPTKADLKEANTELRSSIMAELQHVRQDIQGLTHRVDILEQGSDSLRLAQEVSTSVLQLRSTQLRNMALHMADLDNRGRRNNLRLRGLPETETSVDHLTGMLLSIFNTLLDRTEPSTIDFVRAHRALRPKGPTGSTPRDVICCLYDYGLKEDILRKAREATHFSYEGTELQLYPD
;
A
#
# COMPACT_ATOMS: atom_id res chain seq x y z
N MET A 1 -16.87 64.21 26.70
CA MET A 1 -15.59 63.70 27.23
C MET A 1 -15.84 62.25 27.65
N GLY A 2 -15.22 61.19 27.15
CA GLY A 2 -13.92 61.04 26.52
C GLY A 2 -13.14 59.98 27.31
N LYS A 3 -12.58 59.00 26.59
CA LYS A 3 -11.61 57.95 27.00
C LYS A 3 -12.24 56.61 27.41
N SER A 4 -11.76 55.43 27.02
CA SER A 4 -10.81 54.99 25.98
C SER A 4 -10.64 53.48 26.16
N ASN A 5 -10.64 52.73 25.07
CA ASN A 5 -10.29 51.31 24.96
C ASN A 5 -9.00 50.93 25.69
N LYS A 6 -8.94 49.69 26.23
CA LYS A 6 -7.76 48.82 26.02
C LYS A 6 -8.07 47.34 26.28
N THR A 7 -8.15 46.60 25.19
CA THR A 7 -8.06 45.12 25.10
C THR A 7 -6.63 44.67 25.42
N PRO A 8 -6.40 43.58 26.17
CA PRO A 8 -5.11 42.89 26.17
C PRO A 8 -5.10 41.78 25.11
N GLY A 9 -3.97 41.71 24.39
CA GLY A 9 -3.81 40.99 23.13
C GLY A 9 -3.81 39.47 23.22
N ALA A 10 -4.33 38.87 22.14
CA ALA A 10 -4.17 37.48 21.80
C ALA A 10 -2.70 37.18 21.47
N GLN A 11 -2.06 36.32 22.26
CA GLN A 11 -0.76 35.75 21.94
C GLN A 11 -0.94 34.74 20.80
N LYS A 12 -0.26 35.01 19.70
CA LYS A 12 -0.16 34.19 18.50
C LYS A 12 0.94 33.15 18.74
N THR A 13 0.59 31.95 19.17
CA THR A 13 1.54 30.83 19.23
C THR A 13 1.72 30.27 17.82
N GLN A 14 2.89 30.52 17.25
CA GLN A 14 3.40 29.90 16.04
C GLN A 14 3.61 28.41 16.30
N GLY A 15 2.82 27.56 15.62
CA GLY A 15 3.15 26.15 15.46
C GLY A 15 4.27 26.01 14.42
N PRO A 16 5.24 25.09 14.60
CA PRO A 16 6.24 24.86 13.58
C PRO A 16 5.62 24.07 12.42
N ASP A 17 5.56 24.73 11.27
CA ASP A 17 5.43 24.12 9.95
C ASP A 17 6.47 23.01 9.79
N ARG A 18 6.02 21.77 9.61
CA ARG A 18 6.88 20.70 9.08
C ARG A 18 6.28 20.22 7.78
N ALA A 19 6.88 20.75 6.72
CA ALA A 19 6.61 20.44 5.34
C ALA A 19 6.63 18.93 5.08
N SER A 20 5.65 18.55 4.28
CA SER A 20 5.58 17.35 3.47
C SER A 20 6.86 17.09 2.70
N ASP A 21 7.46 15.91 2.87
CA ASP A 21 8.31 15.28 1.86
C ASP A 21 8.15 13.76 1.96
N THR A 22 7.33 13.23 1.05
CA THR A 22 7.27 11.79 0.78
C THR A 22 7.79 11.58 -0.64
N PRO A 23 8.92 10.88 -0.85
CA PRO A 23 9.27 10.45 -2.19
C PRO A 23 8.50 9.17 -2.52
N SER A 24 7.54 9.33 -3.42
CA SER A 24 6.91 8.26 -4.19
C SER A 24 7.96 7.56 -5.06
N LEU A 25 8.20 6.26 -4.83
CA LEU A 25 8.93 5.40 -5.76
C LEU A 25 8.14 4.12 -6.05
N ARG A 26 7.45 4.19 -7.19
CA ARG A 26 7.23 3.17 -8.22
C ARG A 26 7.33 1.69 -7.77
N ARG A 27 6.15 1.11 -7.61
CA ARG A 27 5.70 -0.20 -8.13
C ARG A 27 6.76 -0.98 -8.93
N PHE A 28 7.48 -1.88 -8.26
CA PHE A 28 8.12 -3.03 -8.91
C PHE A 28 7.19 -4.24 -8.76
N LEU A 29 6.57 -4.64 -9.87
CA LEU A 29 5.99 -5.97 -10.01
C LEU A 29 7.15 -6.97 -10.09
N VAL A 30 7.32 -7.79 -9.06
CA VAL A 30 8.17 -8.98 -9.11
C VAL A 30 7.25 -10.17 -9.30
N GLY A 31 7.27 -10.74 -10.50
CA GLY A 31 6.66 -12.04 -10.80
C GLY A 31 7.38 -13.18 -10.07
N PRO A 32 6.83 -14.40 -10.08
CA PRO A 32 7.40 -15.53 -9.35
C PRO A 32 8.80 -15.85 -9.88
N LEU A 33 9.79 -15.89 -8.97
CA LEU A 33 11.12 -16.41 -9.28
C LEU A 33 11.05 -17.94 -9.33
N ASP A 34 11.29 -18.50 -10.53
CA ASP A 34 11.60 -19.90 -10.71
C ASP A 34 12.93 -20.24 -10.01
N LEU A 35 12.87 -21.18 -9.06
CA LEU A 35 14.04 -21.84 -8.50
C LEU A 35 14.69 -22.76 -9.56
N PRO A 36 16.00 -22.69 -9.81
CA PRO A 36 16.66 -23.75 -10.58
C PRO A 36 16.74 -25.02 -9.72
N ALA A 37 16.15 -26.08 -10.24
CA ALA A 37 16.26 -27.43 -9.71
C ALA A 37 17.73 -27.88 -9.66
N GLY A 38 18.15 -28.39 -8.50
CA GLY A 38 19.42 -29.07 -8.35
C GLY A 38 19.44 -30.40 -9.13
N PRO A 39 20.57 -30.81 -9.73
CA PRO A 39 20.66 -32.07 -10.44
C PRO A 39 20.73 -33.28 -9.48
N PRO A 40 20.26 -34.46 -9.90
CA PRO A 40 20.13 -35.64 -9.05
C PRO A 40 21.46 -36.40 -8.89
N ASP A 41 21.65 -36.97 -7.70
CA ASP A 41 22.61 -38.03 -7.41
C ASP A 41 22.44 -39.20 -8.37
N LYS A 42 23.48 -39.51 -9.13
CA LYS A 42 23.73 -40.85 -9.65
C LYS A 42 25.21 -41.18 -9.57
N MET A 43 25.48 -42.16 -8.73
CA MET A 43 26.70 -42.96 -8.71
C MET A 43 27.03 -43.51 -10.09
N ALA A 44 28.23 -43.18 -10.57
CA ALA A 44 28.99 -44.03 -11.46
C ALA A 44 30.44 -43.95 -10.98
N ALA A 45 30.95 -45.09 -10.53
CA ALA A 45 32.35 -45.28 -10.25
C ALA A 45 33.15 -45.06 -11.53
N GLU A 46 34.13 -44.17 -11.49
CA GLU A 46 35.17 -44.10 -12.51
C GLU A 46 36.51 -43.97 -11.80
N GLU A 47 37.35 -44.99 -12.01
CA GLU A 47 38.67 -45.17 -11.47
C GLU A 47 39.55 -43.93 -11.75
N VAL A 48 40.03 -43.26 -10.70
CA VAL A 48 41.21 -42.41 -10.84
C VAL A 48 42.41 -43.33 -10.95
N ARG A 49 42.69 -43.70 -12.20
CA ARG A 49 43.88 -44.40 -12.63
C ARG A 49 45.09 -43.54 -12.22
N THR A 50 45.90 -44.06 -11.31
CA THR A 50 47.25 -43.58 -11.05
C THR A 50 48.07 -43.74 -12.33
N GLN A 51 48.17 -42.67 -13.11
CA GLN A 51 49.22 -42.50 -14.11
C GLN A 51 50.34 -41.65 -13.51
N THR A 52 51.17 -42.36 -12.73
CA THR A 52 52.61 -42.22 -12.89
C THR A 52 52.94 -42.57 -14.34
N ASP A 53 53.37 -41.59 -15.11
CA ASP A 53 54.09 -41.83 -16.36
C ASP A 53 55.36 -40.98 -16.37
N PRO A 54 56.40 -41.49 -17.07
CA PRO A 54 57.77 -41.49 -16.58
C PRO A 54 58.56 -40.27 -17.05
N GLU A 55 59.73 -40.07 -16.43
CA GLU A 55 60.78 -39.25 -17.01
C GLU A 55 60.96 -39.53 -18.50
N PRO A 56 60.92 -38.51 -19.37
CA PRO A 56 61.41 -38.64 -20.72
C PRO A 56 62.95 -38.58 -20.69
N SER A 57 63.56 -39.77 -20.73
CA SER A 57 64.97 -39.94 -21.11
C SER A 57 65.12 -39.63 -22.60
N MET A 58 65.30 -38.34 -22.92
CA MET A 58 65.77 -37.89 -24.22
C MET A 58 67.29 -37.70 -24.17
N LEU A 59 68.00 -38.77 -24.53
CA LEU A 59 69.33 -38.67 -25.12
C LEU A 59 69.22 -37.86 -26.43
N ASN A 60 69.85 -36.71 -26.49
CA ASN A 60 70.30 -36.09 -27.73
C ASN A 60 71.64 -35.39 -27.51
N PRO A 61 72.46 -35.31 -28.58
CA PRO A 61 73.90 -35.37 -28.48
C PRO A 61 74.48 -34.06 -27.96
N SER A 62 75.53 -34.18 -27.15
CA SER A 62 76.38 -33.06 -26.75
C SER A 62 76.82 -32.27 -28.00
N PRO A 63 76.46 -30.98 -28.12
CA PRO A 63 77.16 -30.11 -29.03
C PRO A 63 78.53 -29.84 -28.40
N SER A 64 79.58 -30.30 -29.08
CA SER A 64 80.96 -29.86 -28.82
C SER A 64 81.02 -28.35 -29.01
N HIS A 65 80.79 -27.60 -27.94
CA HIS A 65 81.21 -26.22 -27.83
C HIS A 65 82.37 -26.18 -26.85
N SER A 66 83.50 -25.74 -27.40
CA SER A 66 84.74 -25.40 -26.75
C SER A 66 84.56 -24.94 -25.31
N GLU A 67 85.40 -25.46 -24.42
CA GLU A 67 85.70 -24.88 -23.13
C GLU A 67 86.19 -23.43 -23.32
N ALA A 68 85.26 -22.48 -23.43
CA ALA A 68 85.49 -21.16 -22.90
C ALA A 68 85.34 -21.32 -21.39
N ASN A 69 86.42 -21.77 -20.77
CA ASN A 69 86.61 -21.75 -19.33
C ASN A 69 86.73 -20.26 -18.93
N THR A 70 85.64 -19.50 -19.02
CA THR A 70 85.49 -18.31 -18.20
C THR A 70 85.32 -18.84 -16.80
N SER A 71 86.45 -19.04 -16.12
CA SER A 71 86.53 -19.12 -14.67
C SER A 71 85.66 -18.00 -14.13
N ILE A 72 84.43 -18.33 -13.71
CA ILE A 72 83.63 -17.40 -12.95
C ILE A 72 84.42 -17.24 -11.67
N ASP A 73 85.04 -16.06 -11.55
CA ASP A 73 85.96 -15.73 -10.48
C ASP A 73 85.34 -16.16 -9.14
N PRO A 74 86.03 -16.94 -8.29
CA PRO A 74 85.51 -17.38 -6.99
C PRO A 74 84.95 -16.23 -6.16
N ALA A 75 85.48 -15.02 -6.35
CA ALA A 75 85.00 -13.79 -5.75
C ALA A 75 83.56 -13.39 -6.13
N VAL A 76 82.98 -13.94 -7.20
CA VAL A 76 81.64 -13.59 -7.71
C VAL A 76 80.55 -14.53 -7.18
N TRP A 77 80.80 -15.84 -7.07
CA TRP A 77 79.79 -16.81 -6.60
C TRP A 77 79.86 -17.10 -5.09
N LEU A 78 81.01 -16.96 -4.45
CA LEU A 78 81.15 -17.12 -2.99
C LEU A 78 80.29 -16.13 -2.18
N PRO A 79 80.19 -14.84 -2.56
CA PRO A 79 79.25 -13.92 -1.90
C PRO A 79 77.79 -14.34 -2.12
N LEU A 80 77.47 -14.88 -3.31
CA LEU A 80 76.12 -15.35 -3.62
C LEU A 80 75.70 -16.53 -2.72
N LEU A 81 76.57 -17.52 -2.54
CA LEU A 81 76.31 -18.67 -1.66
C LEU A 81 76.21 -18.29 -0.19
N ARG A 82 76.94 -17.26 0.25
CA ARG A 82 76.85 -16.74 1.61
C ARG A 82 75.54 -15.96 1.85
N ASN A 83 74.89 -15.49 0.80
CA ASN A 83 73.59 -14.81 0.84
C ASN A 83 72.40 -15.77 0.64
N LEU A 84 72.64 -17.08 0.44
CA LEU A 84 71.56 -18.04 0.33
C LEU A 84 70.92 -18.30 1.69
N PRO A 85 69.58 -18.42 1.77
CA PRO A 85 68.90 -18.75 3.00
C PRO A 85 69.42 -20.06 3.56
N THR A 86 69.82 -20.02 4.82
CA THR A 86 70.26 -21.20 5.55
C THR A 86 69.05 -22.08 5.88
N LYS A 87 69.26 -23.38 6.13
CA LYS A 87 68.20 -24.29 6.60
C LYS A 87 67.49 -23.78 7.87
N ALA A 88 68.17 -22.98 8.69
CA ALA A 88 67.60 -22.31 9.85
C ALA A 88 66.59 -21.22 9.43
N ASP A 89 66.99 -20.31 8.54
CA ASP A 89 66.15 -19.21 8.03
C ASP A 89 64.86 -19.73 7.37
N LEU A 90 64.96 -20.81 6.59
CA LEU A 90 63.77 -21.47 6.00
C LEU A 90 62.85 -22.10 7.05
N LYS A 91 63.40 -22.62 8.15
CA LYS A 91 62.60 -23.14 9.26
C LYS A 91 61.92 -22.02 10.02
N GLU A 92 62.62 -20.91 10.25
CA GLU A 92 62.10 -19.73 10.92
C GLU A 92 60.95 -19.10 10.12
N ALA A 93 61.16 -18.84 8.83
CA ALA A 93 60.10 -18.35 7.94
C ALA A 93 58.90 -19.30 7.91
N ASN A 94 59.13 -20.62 7.94
CA ASN A 94 58.04 -21.60 7.99
C ASN A 94 57.32 -21.62 9.34
N THR A 95 58.02 -21.41 10.46
CA THR A 95 57.37 -21.25 11.77
C THR A 95 56.58 -19.96 11.87
N GLU A 96 57.11 -18.87 11.31
CA GLU A 96 56.44 -17.58 11.24
C GLU A 96 55.17 -17.66 10.39
N LEU A 97 55.26 -18.22 9.18
CA LEU A 97 54.09 -18.46 8.31
C LEU A 97 53.03 -19.31 9.01
N ARG A 98 53.44 -20.40 9.69
CA ARG A 98 52.49 -21.22 10.46
C ARG A 98 51.82 -20.43 11.57
N SER A 99 52.57 -19.59 12.29
CA SER A 99 52.02 -18.77 13.36
C SER A 99 51.04 -17.71 12.83
N SER A 100 51.37 -17.07 11.71
CA SER A 100 50.50 -16.11 11.02
C SER A 100 49.21 -16.78 10.53
N ILE A 101 49.30 -17.94 9.86
CA ILE A 101 48.12 -18.70 9.43
C ILE A 101 47.24 -19.09 10.62
N MET A 102 47.84 -19.53 11.73
CA MET A 102 47.07 -19.87 12.94
C MET A 102 46.37 -18.64 13.53
N ALA A 103 47.00 -17.47 13.52
CA ALA A 103 46.40 -16.23 14.00
C ALA A 103 45.22 -15.80 13.10
N GLU A 104 45.39 -15.83 11.78
CA GLU A 104 44.31 -15.51 10.83
C GLU A 104 43.15 -16.51 10.95
N LEU A 105 43.42 -17.81 11.09
CA LEU A 105 42.39 -18.82 11.32
C LEU A 105 41.63 -18.59 12.63
N GLN A 106 42.30 -18.08 13.67
CA GLN A 106 41.63 -17.69 14.91
C GLN A 106 40.74 -16.46 14.71
N HIS A 107 41.20 -15.46 13.95
CA HIS A 107 40.39 -14.28 13.62
C HIS A 107 39.13 -14.67 12.84
N VAL A 108 39.30 -15.46 11.76
CA VAL A 108 38.17 -15.97 10.96
C VAL A 108 37.20 -16.78 11.81
N ARG A 109 37.69 -17.60 12.75
CA ARG A 109 36.82 -18.33 13.69
C ARG A 109 36.00 -17.39 14.57
N GLN A 110 36.61 -16.32 15.07
CA GLN A 110 35.90 -15.33 15.88
C GLN A 110 34.86 -14.56 15.05
N ASP A 111 35.21 -14.18 13.82
CA ASP A 111 34.28 -13.54 12.89
C ASP A 111 33.08 -14.44 12.57
N ILE A 112 33.32 -15.73 12.32
CA ILE A 112 32.24 -16.71 12.08
C ILE A 112 31.33 -16.80 13.30
N GLN A 113 31.88 -16.90 14.52
CA GLN A 113 31.07 -16.93 15.74
C GLN A 113 30.25 -15.65 15.92
N GLY A 114 30.84 -14.48 15.62
CA GLY A 114 30.14 -13.21 15.63
C GLY A 114 29.03 -13.13 14.59
N LEU A 115 29.26 -13.66 13.38
CA LEU A 115 28.25 -13.73 12.33
C LEU A 115 27.12 -14.70 12.70
N THR A 116 27.43 -15.89 13.22
CA THR A 116 26.41 -16.86 13.68
C THR A 116 25.51 -16.22 14.72
N HIS A 117 26.08 -15.57 15.73
CA HIS A 117 25.28 -14.90 16.76
C HIS A 117 24.39 -13.79 16.20
N ARG A 118 24.90 -12.99 15.25
CA ARG A 118 24.10 -11.95 14.58
C ARG A 118 22.98 -12.55 13.74
N VAL A 119 23.22 -13.68 13.07
CA VAL A 119 22.20 -14.40 12.30
C VAL A 119 21.11 -14.91 13.24
N ASP A 120 21.47 -15.53 14.37
CA ASP A 120 20.49 -16.03 15.35
C ASP A 120 19.56 -14.91 15.86
N ILE A 121 20.13 -13.72 16.15
CA ILE A 121 19.35 -12.55 16.57
C ILE A 121 18.41 -12.08 15.46
N LEU A 122 18.89 -12.04 14.22
CA LEU A 122 18.10 -11.62 13.06
C LEU A 122 16.96 -12.60 12.76
N GLU A 123 17.20 -13.91 12.89
CA GLU A 123 16.19 -14.95 12.70
C GLU A 123 15.09 -14.83 13.77
N GLN A 124 15.46 -14.69 15.04
CA GLN A 124 14.49 -14.47 16.13
C GLN A 124 13.70 -13.16 15.93
N GLY A 125 14.37 -12.10 15.50
CA GLY A 125 13.72 -10.83 15.16
C GLY A 125 12.75 -10.95 13.98
N SER A 126 13.13 -11.71 12.95
CA SER A 126 12.32 -12.00 11.78
C SER A 126 11.06 -12.79 12.15
N ASP A 127 11.18 -13.83 12.96
CA ASP A 127 10.04 -14.63 13.42
C ASP A 127 9.06 -13.80 14.25
N SER A 128 9.59 -12.98 15.18
CA SER A 128 8.78 -12.05 15.96
C SER A 128 8.03 -11.05 15.09
N LEU A 129 8.71 -10.46 14.09
CA LEU A 129 8.10 -9.52 13.15
C LEU A 129 7.03 -10.21 12.30
N ARG A 130 7.27 -11.44 11.87
CA ARG A 130 6.32 -12.23 11.08
C ARG A 130 5.02 -12.47 11.87
N LEU A 131 5.14 -12.90 13.12
CA LEU A 131 3.98 -13.09 14.01
C LEU A 131 3.23 -11.78 14.25
N ALA A 132 3.95 -10.69 14.51
CA ALA A 132 3.33 -9.36 14.68
C ALA A 132 2.58 -8.91 13.41
N GLN A 133 3.12 -9.21 12.23
CA GLN A 133 2.49 -8.91 10.95
C GLN A 133 1.24 -9.78 10.71
N GLU A 134 1.29 -11.08 11.02
CA GLU A 134 0.12 -11.98 10.92
C GLU A 134 -1.02 -11.52 11.82
N VAL A 135 -0.73 -11.14 13.07
CA VAL A 135 -1.73 -10.59 13.98
C VAL A 135 -2.28 -9.27 13.46
N SER A 136 -1.40 -8.35 13.01
CA SER A 136 -1.81 -7.04 12.49
C SER A 136 -2.71 -7.17 11.26
N THR A 137 -2.36 -8.04 10.32
CA THR A 137 -3.16 -8.30 9.12
C THR A 137 -4.52 -8.90 9.47
N SER A 138 -4.56 -9.86 10.40
CA SER A 138 -5.81 -10.45 10.89
C SER A 138 -6.73 -9.40 11.55
N VAL A 139 -6.17 -8.52 12.38
CA VAL A 139 -6.91 -7.42 13.02
C VAL A 139 -7.43 -6.43 11.97
N LEU A 140 -6.63 -6.08 10.96
CA LEU A 140 -7.06 -5.19 9.88
C LEU A 140 -8.19 -5.80 9.05
N GLN A 141 -8.12 -7.10 8.75
CA GLN A 141 -9.19 -7.82 8.06
C GLN A 141 -10.48 -7.81 8.87
N LEU A 142 -10.42 -8.12 10.16
CA LEU A 142 -11.59 -8.06 11.06
C LEU A 142 -12.18 -6.65 11.15
N ARG A 143 -11.35 -5.62 11.29
CA ARG A 143 -11.83 -4.23 11.31
C ARG A 143 -12.46 -3.83 9.99
N SER A 144 -11.88 -4.25 8.86
CA SER A 144 -12.43 -3.98 7.53
C SER A 144 -13.81 -4.60 7.35
N THR A 145 -14.01 -5.84 7.80
CA THR A 145 -15.33 -6.49 7.73
C THR A 145 -16.34 -5.82 8.66
N GLN A 146 -15.94 -5.46 9.88
CA GLN A 146 -16.79 -4.71 10.80
C GLN A 146 -17.23 -3.36 10.23
N LEU A 147 -16.30 -2.56 9.68
CA LEU A 147 -16.61 -1.28 9.05
C LEU A 147 -17.55 -1.46 7.86
N ARG A 148 -17.34 -2.48 7.03
CA ARG A 148 -18.24 -2.80 5.91
C ARG A 148 -19.63 -3.14 6.41
N ASN A 149 -19.74 -3.99 7.44
CA ASN A 149 -21.03 -4.39 8.00
C ASN A 149 -21.76 -3.19 8.62
N MET A 150 -21.05 -2.32 9.34
CA MET A 150 -21.60 -1.08 9.87
C MET A 150 -22.08 -0.15 8.75
N ALA A 151 -21.30 0.03 7.68
CA ALA A 151 -21.69 0.85 6.54
C ALA A 151 -22.94 0.30 5.83
N LEU A 152 -23.04 -1.02 5.64
CA LEU A 152 -24.23 -1.67 5.09
C LEU A 152 -25.43 -1.50 6.01
N HIS A 153 -25.24 -1.62 7.32
CA HIS A 153 -26.31 -1.42 8.29
C HIS A 153 -26.80 0.03 8.32
N MET A 154 -25.88 1.00 8.28
CA MET A 154 -26.23 2.43 8.18
C MET A 154 -27.00 2.72 6.87
N ALA A 155 -26.56 2.16 5.75
CA ALA A 155 -27.26 2.29 4.48
C ALA A 155 -28.67 1.68 4.52
N ASP A 156 -28.84 0.50 5.15
CA ASP A 156 -30.15 -0.11 5.35
C ASP A 156 -31.07 0.74 6.24
N LEU A 157 -30.54 1.29 7.34
CA LEU A 157 -31.31 2.19 8.22
C LEU A 157 -31.72 3.49 7.50
N ASP A 158 -30.81 4.10 6.76
CA ASP A 158 -31.10 5.29 5.95
C ASP A 158 -32.17 5.00 4.89
N ASN A 159 -32.04 3.89 4.17
CA ASN A 159 -33.02 3.46 3.16
C ASN A 159 -34.39 3.20 3.77
N ARG A 160 -34.46 2.54 4.93
CA ARG A 160 -35.71 2.31 5.67
C ARG A 160 -36.31 3.64 6.16
N GLY A 161 -35.48 4.57 6.62
CA GLY A 161 -35.92 5.90 7.08
C GLY A 161 -36.41 6.81 5.94
N ARG A 162 -35.90 6.63 4.72
CA ARG A 162 -36.32 7.39 3.52
C ARG A 162 -37.37 6.66 2.68
N ARG A 163 -37.75 5.43 3.04
CA ARG A 163 -38.68 4.60 2.25
C ARG A 163 -40.02 5.29 1.93
N ASN A 164 -40.51 6.12 2.85
CA ASN A 164 -41.75 6.89 2.72
C ASN A 164 -41.55 8.31 2.18
N ASN A 165 -40.31 8.70 1.87
CA ASN A 165 -40.01 9.97 1.27
C ASN A 165 -40.30 9.94 -0.24
N LEU A 166 -40.78 11.08 -0.73
CA LEU A 166 -40.91 11.41 -2.15
C LEU A 166 -40.19 12.71 -2.43
N ARG A 167 -39.57 12.77 -3.59
CA ARG A 167 -38.85 13.93 -4.09
C ARG A 167 -39.53 14.46 -5.35
N LEU A 168 -40.05 15.66 -5.25
CA LEU A 168 -40.72 16.37 -6.34
C LEU A 168 -39.79 17.43 -6.93
N ARG A 169 -39.56 17.37 -8.25
CA ARG A 169 -38.81 18.37 -9.02
C ARG A 169 -39.74 19.20 -9.89
N GLY A 170 -39.33 20.44 -10.15
CA GLY A 170 -40.05 21.36 -11.03
C GLY A 170 -41.11 22.23 -10.33
N LEU A 171 -41.39 22.00 -9.04
CA LEU A 171 -42.40 22.78 -8.33
C LEU A 171 -41.97 24.25 -8.17
N PRO A 172 -42.72 25.23 -8.73
CA PRO A 172 -42.35 26.64 -8.74
C PRO A 172 -42.12 27.16 -7.32
N GLU A 173 -41.16 28.08 -7.18
CA GLU A 173 -40.81 28.66 -5.88
C GLU A 173 -41.79 29.77 -5.47
N THR A 174 -42.99 29.37 -5.04
CA THR A 174 -43.99 30.24 -4.38
C THR A 174 -43.69 30.43 -2.89
N GLU A 175 -44.52 31.21 -2.19
CA GLU A 175 -44.29 31.59 -0.79
C GLU A 175 -44.00 30.38 0.13
N THR A 176 -43.06 30.59 1.06
CA THR A 176 -42.31 29.52 1.76
C THR A 176 -43.03 28.94 2.99
N SER A 177 -44.32 29.22 3.20
CA SER A 177 -45.03 28.64 4.34
C SER A 177 -45.19 27.12 4.15
N VAL A 178 -45.02 26.37 5.25
CA VAL A 178 -45.15 24.91 5.24
C VAL A 178 -46.57 24.50 4.84
N ASP A 179 -47.57 25.24 5.32
CA ASP A 179 -48.99 24.97 5.05
C ASP A 179 -49.36 25.19 3.57
N HIS A 180 -48.75 26.19 2.92
CA HIS A 180 -48.96 26.39 1.48
C HIS A 180 -48.31 25.26 0.67
N LEU A 181 -47.12 24.81 1.09
CA LEU A 181 -46.44 23.69 0.44
C LEU A 181 -47.24 22.39 0.56
N THR A 182 -47.78 22.08 1.74
CA THR A 182 -48.61 20.89 1.93
C THR A 182 -49.92 20.98 1.14
N GLY A 183 -50.54 22.16 1.05
CA GLY A 183 -51.72 22.40 0.20
C GLY A 183 -51.45 22.17 -1.29
N MET A 184 -50.33 22.69 -1.82
CA MET A 184 -49.92 22.43 -3.20
C MET A 184 -49.69 20.93 -3.43
N LEU A 185 -48.96 20.26 -2.55
CA LEU A 185 -48.71 18.82 -2.65
C LEU A 185 -50.01 18.00 -2.62
N LEU A 186 -50.96 18.38 -1.77
CA LEU A 186 -52.28 17.75 -1.70
C LEU A 186 -53.02 17.87 -3.03
N SER A 187 -53.08 19.08 -3.60
CA SER A 187 -53.74 19.31 -4.90
C SER A 187 -53.11 18.49 -6.03
N ILE A 188 -51.77 18.42 -6.06
CA ILE A 188 -50.99 17.69 -7.07
C ILE A 188 -51.25 16.20 -6.97
N PHE A 189 -51.16 15.61 -5.77
CA PHE A 189 -51.34 14.17 -5.59
C PHE A 189 -52.81 13.74 -5.73
N ASN A 190 -53.78 14.56 -5.32
CA ASN A 190 -55.19 14.25 -5.57
C ASN A 190 -55.52 14.26 -7.06
N THR A 191 -54.97 15.23 -7.81
CA THR A 191 -55.10 15.28 -9.28
C THR A 191 -54.46 14.05 -9.92
N LEU A 192 -53.28 13.64 -9.48
CA LEU A 192 -52.56 12.47 -10.02
C LEU A 192 -53.26 11.13 -9.71
N LEU A 193 -53.92 11.03 -8.55
CA LEU A 193 -54.63 9.83 -8.12
C LEU A 193 -56.08 9.76 -8.63
N ASP A 194 -56.51 10.73 -9.45
CA ASP A 194 -57.89 10.87 -9.93
C ASP A 194 -58.92 10.90 -8.77
N ARG A 195 -58.54 11.46 -7.61
CA ARG A 195 -59.40 11.54 -6.43
C ARG A 195 -60.14 12.87 -6.41
N THR A 196 -61.47 12.81 -6.35
CA THR A 196 -62.29 13.99 -6.04
C THR A 196 -62.10 14.38 -4.58
N GLU A 197 -61.84 15.67 -4.32
CA GLU A 197 -61.82 16.23 -2.97
C GLU A 197 -63.13 15.88 -2.22
N PRO A 198 -63.09 15.57 -0.91
CA PRO A 198 -62.04 15.91 0.06
C PRO A 198 -61.18 14.70 0.50
N SER A 199 -60.39 14.11 -0.40
CA SER A 199 -59.40 13.11 0.00
C SER A 199 -58.22 13.76 0.72
N THR A 200 -58.05 13.43 2.00
CA THR A 200 -56.92 13.87 2.83
C THR A 200 -55.71 12.96 2.61
N ILE A 201 -54.56 13.55 2.29
CA ILE A 201 -53.27 12.85 2.24
C ILE A 201 -52.46 13.35 3.42
N ASP A 202 -52.11 12.43 4.33
CA ASP A 202 -51.38 12.78 5.54
C ASP A 202 -49.87 12.81 5.27
N PHE A 203 -49.29 14.00 5.42
CA PHE A 203 -47.85 14.23 5.36
C PHE A 203 -47.28 14.30 6.78
N VAL A 204 -46.21 13.55 7.04
CA VAL A 204 -45.44 13.66 8.29
C VAL A 204 -44.54 14.90 8.24
N ARG A 205 -43.96 15.17 7.07
CA ARG A 205 -43.10 16.34 6.81
C ARG A 205 -43.16 16.73 5.35
N ALA A 206 -43.07 18.02 5.06
CA ALA A 206 -42.85 18.54 3.72
C ALA A 206 -41.94 19.76 3.81
N HIS A 207 -40.85 19.76 3.05
CA HIS A 207 -39.91 20.87 3.03
C HIS A 207 -39.17 20.92 1.69
N ARG A 208 -38.60 22.08 1.36
CA ARG A 208 -37.67 22.18 0.23
C ARG A 208 -36.29 21.68 0.66
N ALA A 209 -35.56 21.10 -0.29
CA ALA A 209 -34.18 20.68 -0.09
C ALA A 209 -33.33 21.83 0.45
N LEU A 210 -32.42 21.51 1.37
CA LEU A 210 -31.52 22.46 2.04
C LEU A 210 -30.41 22.94 1.10
N ARG A 211 -30.80 23.63 0.03
CA ARG A 211 -29.93 24.33 -0.90
C ARG A 211 -30.27 25.82 -0.87
N PRO A 212 -29.28 26.72 -1.06
CA PRO A 212 -29.57 28.14 -1.30
C PRO A 212 -30.55 28.31 -2.46
N LYS A 213 -31.50 29.25 -2.30
CA LYS A 213 -32.39 29.65 -3.39
C LYS A 213 -31.54 30.22 -4.53
N GLY A 214 -31.73 29.68 -5.73
CA GLY A 214 -31.03 30.17 -6.91
C GLY A 214 -31.59 31.52 -7.39
N PRO A 215 -30.90 32.20 -8.32
CA PRO A 215 -31.40 33.43 -8.93
C PRO A 215 -32.73 33.18 -9.67
N THR A 216 -33.49 34.25 -9.91
CA THR A 216 -34.76 34.20 -10.64
C THR A 216 -34.56 33.57 -12.02
N GLY A 217 -35.32 32.50 -12.31
CA GLY A 217 -35.20 31.72 -13.55
C GLY A 217 -34.27 30.50 -13.47
N SER A 218 -33.62 30.25 -12.33
CA SER A 218 -32.91 28.98 -12.10
C SER A 218 -33.87 27.84 -11.74
N THR A 219 -33.38 26.61 -11.80
CA THR A 219 -34.17 25.41 -11.45
C THR A 219 -34.70 25.50 -10.01
N PRO A 220 -36.02 25.36 -9.79
CA PRO A 220 -36.60 25.38 -8.45
C PRO A 220 -35.98 24.32 -7.53
N ARG A 221 -35.90 24.60 -6.23
CA ARG A 221 -35.46 23.60 -5.25
C ARG A 221 -36.45 22.46 -5.14
N ASP A 222 -35.93 21.24 -5.23
CA ASP A 222 -36.67 19.99 -5.01
C ASP A 222 -37.42 20.03 -3.68
N VAL A 223 -38.63 19.49 -3.68
CA VAL A 223 -39.44 19.31 -2.47
C VAL A 223 -39.30 17.87 -2.00
N ILE A 224 -38.97 17.69 -0.73
CA ILE A 224 -38.94 16.39 -0.07
C ILE A 224 -40.13 16.33 0.87
N CYS A 225 -41.05 15.41 0.60
CA CYS A 225 -42.19 15.12 1.46
C CYS A 225 -42.14 13.67 1.96
N CYS A 226 -42.64 13.44 3.18
CA CYS A 226 -42.76 12.11 3.76
C CYS A 226 -44.23 11.82 3.97
N LEU A 227 -44.70 10.73 3.38
CA LEU A 227 -46.07 10.25 3.53
C LEU A 227 -46.18 9.37 4.79
N TYR A 228 -47.33 9.43 5.45
CA TYR A 228 -47.59 8.56 6.59
C TYR A 228 -47.68 7.08 6.16
N ASP A 229 -48.35 6.81 5.03
CA ASP A 229 -48.55 5.47 4.49
C ASP A 229 -47.60 5.16 3.33
N TYR A 230 -46.94 4.00 3.41
CA TYR A 230 -46.08 3.47 2.35
C TYR A 230 -46.89 3.00 1.13
N GLY A 231 -48.09 2.45 1.33
CA GLY A 231 -48.94 1.98 0.23
C GLY A 231 -49.32 3.13 -0.69
N LEU A 232 -49.83 4.22 -0.09
CA LEU A 232 -50.15 5.46 -0.80
C LEU A 232 -48.94 6.03 -1.57
N LYS A 233 -47.74 5.99 -0.97
CA LYS A 233 -46.51 6.45 -1.63
C LYS A 233 -46.19 5.67 -2.90
N GLU A 234 -46.31 4.34 -2.87
CA GLU A 234 -46.08 3.50 -4.04
C GLU A 234 -47.16 3.67 -5.11
N ASP A 235 -48.41 3.89 -4.70
CA ASP A 235 -49.51 4.18 -5.62
C ASP A 235 -49.30 5.50 -6.37
N ILE A 236 -48.89 6.56 -5.65
CA ILE A 236 -48.53 7.85 -6.25
C ILE A 236 -47.38 7.68 -7.23
N LEU A 237 -46.31 6.97 -6.87
CA LEU A 237 -45.19 6.72 -7.79
C LEU A 237 -45.60 5.91 -9.02
N ARG A 238 -46.47 4.92 -8.85
CA ARG A 238 -46.97 4.11 -9.96
C ARG A 238 -47.77 4.97 -10.93
N LYS A 239 -48.74 5.75 -10.42
CA LYS A 239 -49.54 6.69 -11.21
C LYS A 239 -48.68 7.77 -11.89
N ALA A 240 -47.66 8.29 -11.21
CA ALA A 240 -46.70 9.23 -11.80
C ALA A 240 -45.92 8.63 -12.98
N ARG A 241 -45.57 7.34 -12.93
CA ARG A 241 -44.88 6.64 -14.04
C ARG A 241 -45.82 6.32 -15.20
N GLU A 242 -47.09 6.06 -14.91
CA GLU A 242 -48.14 5.81 -15.92
C GLU A 242 -48.59 7.09 -16.62
N ALA A 243 -48.57 8.22 -15.92
CA ALA A 243 -48.90 9.52 -16.47
C ALA A 243 -47.84 9.96 -17.51
N THR A 244 -48.28 10.17 -18.75
CA THR A 244 -47.41 10.68 -19.83
C THR A 244 -47.08 12.16 -19.67
N HIS A 245 -47.96 12.93 -19.00
CA HIS A 245 -47.77 14.33 -18.70
C HIS A 245 -48.18 14.62 -17.26
N PHE A 246 -47.23 14.97 -16.41
CA PHE A 246 -47.45 15.35 -15.02
C PHE A 246 -47.05 16.82 -14.86
N SER A 247 -48.02 17.71 -14.84
CA SER A 247 -47.78 19.16 -14.81
C SER A 247 -48.61 19.85 -13.73
N TYR A 248 -48.06 20.91 -13.15
CA TYR A 248 -48.77 21.80 -12.23
C TYR A 248 -48.53 23.24 -12.63
N GLU A 249 -49.60 24.04 -12.74
CA GLU A 249 -49.54 25.45 -13.17
C GLU A 249 -48.73 25.67 -14.46
N GLY A 250 -48.83 24.74 -15.42
CA GLY A 250 -48.10 24.82 -16.69
C GLY A 250 -46.61 24.46 -16.61
N THR A 251 -46.12 24.02 -15.45
CA THR A 251 -44.74 23.50 -15.28
C THR A 251 -44.75 21.98 -15.20
N GLU A 252 -43.86 21.33 -15.94
CA GLU A 252 -43.68 19.88 -15.88
C GLU A 252 -43.02 19.47 -14.56
N LEU A 253 -43.62 18.49 -13.90
CA LEU A 253 -43.18 17.95 -12.63
C LEU A 253 -42.59 16.55 -12.81
N GLN A 254 -41.63 16.21 -11.96
CA GLN A 254 -41.05 14.86 -11.92
C GLN A 254 -41.02 14.36 -10.48
N LEU A 255 -41.40 13.10 -10.29
CA LEU A 255 -41.48 12.46 -8.98
C LEU A 255 -40.47 11.31 -8.88
N TYR A 256 -39.69 11.31 -7.81
CA TYR A 256 -38.67 10.30 -7.54
C TYR A 256 -38.79 9.75 -6.11
N PRO A 257 -38.41 8.48 -5.88
CA PRO A 257 -38.06 8.04 -4.53
C PRO A 257 -36.79 8.76 -4.05
N ASP A 258 -36.68 8.99 -2.75
CA ASP A 258 -35.53 9.65 -2.09
C ASP A 258 -34.58 8.64 -1.41
#